data_AF-A0A1F3SW53-F1
#
_entry.id   AF-A0A1F3SW53-F1
#
_cell.length_a   1.000
_cell.length_b   1.000
_cell.length_c   1.000
_cell.angle_alpha   90.00
_cell.angle_beta   90.00
_cell.angle_gamma   90.00
#
_symmetry.space_group_name_H-M   'P 1'
#
loop_
_entity.id
_entity.type
_entity.pdbx_description
1 polymer ?
#
loop_
_entity_poly.entity_id
_entity_poly.type
_entity_poly.pdbx_seq_one_letter_code
_entity_poly.pdbx_strand_id
1 'polypeptide(L)'
;MSIGFFSLFTFNFFVVLALVVLWARQSRPAKEDPRLSRGLQLLQSKIAVLEDLSDRTDTQVKQLTQILDERGKGLQSKMVQAEETLMKIEQSMRKTLDVAEIFQDKVPHQEILERNQQSKYVQAAKFANSGQSVDEILAKIDLPRSEVEFIAKVNREDLTFNPELLPEWAKNKRVDDVFQAPKTDLSSLQQIEAGFKRAVREVADLEKQAKPTIRSVKFPRIIVDRAQLSRTVIED
;
A
#
# COMPACT_ATOMS: atom_id res chain seq x y z
N MET A 1 -33.73 76.18 -82.02
CA MET A 1 -34.12 75.12 -81.06
C MET A 1 -32.95 74.24 -80.63
N SER A 2 -31.88 74.07 -81.42
CA SER A 2 -30.76 73.16 -81.15
C SER A 2 -29.83 73.53 -79.99
N ILE A 3 -29.61 74.83 -79.72
CA ILE A 3 -28.68 75.30 -78.66
C ILE A 3 -29.20 74.99 -77.25
N GLY A 4 -30.52 75.07 -77.03
CA GLY A 4 -31.13 74.77 -75.74
C GLY A 4 -31.02 73.29 -75.36
N PHE A 5 -31.15 72.38 -76.33
CA PHE A 5 -30.97 70.95 -76.11
C PHE A 5 -29.54 70.58 -75.72
N PHE A 6 -28.53 71.24 -76.30
CA PHE A 6 -27.14 70.98 -75.97
C PHE A 6 -26.80 71.40 -74.53
N SER A 7 -27.33 72.55 -74.09
CA SER A 7 -27.17 73.02 -72.70
C SER A 7 -27.80 72.04 -71.68
N LEU A 8 -29.04 71.59 -71.93
CA LEU A 8 -29.72 70.62 -71.05
C LEU A 8 -28.99 69.27 -70.98
N PHE A 9 -28.39 68.82 -72.08
CA PHE A 9 -27.62 67.58 -72.11
C PHE A 9 -26.34 67.69 -71.28
N THR A 10 -25.59 68.79 -71.42
CA THR A 10 -24.38 69.01 -70.62
C THR A 10 -24.67 69.10 -69.13
N PHE A 11 -25.76 69.79 -68.74
CA PHE A 11 -26.16 69.89 -67.33
C PHE A 11 -26.52 68.52 -66.73
N ASN A 12 -27.35 67.73 -67.43
CA ASN A 12 -27.70 66.38 -66.98
C ASN A 12 -26.47 65.47 -66.84
N PHE A 13 -25.52 65.55 -67.77
CA PHE A 13 -24.28 64.78 -67.69
C PHE A 13 -23.48 65.11 -66.44
N PHE A 14 -23.35 66.40 -66.08
CA PHE A 14 -22.69 66.83 -64.85
C PHE A 14 -23.42 66.36 -63.59
N VAL A 15 -24.75 66.39 -63.57
CA VAL A 15 -25.55 65.90 -62.43
C VAL A 15 -25.37 64.39 -62.24
N VAL A 16 -25.39 63.62 -63.32
CA VAL A 16 -25.13 62.16 -63.27
C VAL A 16 -23.71 61.89 -62.79
N LEU A 17 -22.71 62.62 -63.30
CA LEU A 17 -21.33 62.48 -62.86
C LEU A 17 -21.18 62.79 -61.36
N ALA A 18 -21.81 63.85 -60.86
CA ALA A 18 -21.81 64.20 -59.46
C ALA A 18 -22.48 63.13 -58.59
N LEU A 19 -23.60 62.56 -59.04
CA LEU A 19 -24.28 61.45 -58.39
C LEU A 19 -23.42 60.19 -58.34
N VAL A 20 -22.72 59.85 -59.42
CA VAL A 20 -21.79 58.71 -59.46
C VAL A 20 -20.62 58.93 -58.50
N VAL A 21 -20.08 60.15 -58.42
CA VAL A 21 -18.99 60.47 -57.48
C VAL A 21 -19.47 60.41 -56.02
N LEU A 22 -20.68 60.91 -55.72
CA LEU A 22 -21.29 60.81 -54.39
C LEU A 22 -21.56 59.35 -54.01
N TRP A 23 -22.10 58.56 -54.93
CA TRP A 23 -22.36 57.14 -54.73
C TRP A 23 -21.07 56.35 -54.52
N ALA A 24 -20.06 56.58 -55.36
CA ALA A 24 -18.74 55.96 -55.20
C ALA A 24 -18.02 56.37 -53.91
N ARG A 25 -18.30 57.57 -53.38
CA ARG A 25 -17.77 58.03 -52.09
C ARG A 25 -18.51 57.41 -50.90
N GLN A 26 -19.82 57.23 -51.00
CA GLN A 26 -20.66 56.63 -49.96
C GLN A 26 -20.52 55.10 -49.90
N SER A 27 -20.32 54.45 -51.04
CA SER A 27 -20.08 53.00 -51.15
C SER A 27 -18.63 52.61 -50.84
N ARG A 28 -17.78 53.54 -50.40
CA ARG A 28 -16.50 53.14 -49.79
C ARG A 28 -16.85 52.48 -48.46
N PRO A 29 -16.62 51.17 -48.29
CA PRO A 29 -16.86 50.53 -47.00
C PRO A 29 -16.06 51.29 -45.96
N ALA A 30 -16.71 51.63 -44.84
CA ALA A 30 -16.02 52.23 -43.70
C ALA A 30 -14.80 51.36 -43.41
N LYS A 31 -13.60 51.94 -43.50
CA LYS A 31 -12.36 51.22 -43.19
C LYS A 31 -12.52 50.72 -41.76
N GLU A 32 -12.85 49.45 -41.60
CA GLU A 32 -12.98 48.83 -40.29
C GLU A 32 -11.68 49.07 -39.53
N ASP A 33 -11.77 49.70 -38.36
CA ASP A 33 -10.59 50.10 -37.63
C ASP A 33 -9.70 48.87 -37.38
N PRO A 34 -8.42 48.90 -37.80
CA PRO A 34 -7.53 47.74 -37.68
C PRO A 34 -7.32 47.29 -36.21
N ARG A 35 -7.72 48.12 -35.23
CA ARG A 35 -7.71 47.81 -33.80
C ARG A 35 -8.88 46.91 -33.40
N LEU A 36 -10.06 47.10 -33.99
CA LEU A 36 -11.25 46.32 -33.67
C LEU A 36 -11.16 44.91 -34.29
N SER A 37 -10.67 44.82 -35.52
CA SER A 37 -10.39 43.55 -36.20
C SER A 37 -9.35 42.71 -35.44
N ARG A 38 -8.24 43.32 -34.98
CA ARG A 38 -7.24 42.64 -34.13
C ARG A 38 -7.80 42.23 -32.77
N GLY A 39 -8.65 43.06 -32.15
CA GLY A 39 -9.32 42.74 -30.89
C GLY A 39 -10.24 41.52 -31.02
N LEU A 40 -10.99 41.45 -32.12
CA LEU A 40 -11.90 40.35 -32.40
C LEU A 40 -11.15 39.04 -32.73
N GLN A 41 -10.04 39.12 -33.47
CA GLN A 41 -9.13 37.98 -33.67
C GLN A 41 -8.53 37.47 -32.36
N LEU A 42 -8.13 38.36 -31.44
CA LEU A 42 -7.62 37.97 -30.13
C LEU A 42 -8.68 37.26 -29.28
N LEU A 43 -9.91 37.75 -29.28
CA LEU A 43 -11.02 37.09 -28.57
C LEU A 43 -11.32 35.72 -29.17
N GLN A 44 -11.36 35.60 -30.49
CA GLN A 44 -11.56 34.31 -31.15
C GLN A 44 -10.45 33.32 -30.80
N SER A 45 -9.19 33.79 -30.77
CA SER A 45 -8.06 32.94 -30.35
C SER A 45 -8.15 32.52 -28.88
N LYS A 46 -8.61 33.41 -27.98
CA LYS A 46 -8.84 33.09 -26.56
C LYS A 46 -10.00 32.13 -26.35
N ILE A 47 -11.08 32.28 -27.12
CA ILE A 47 -12.22 31.35 -27.08
C ILE A 47 -11.76 29.97 -27.53
N ALA A 48 -11.03 29.87 -28.64
CA ALA A 48 -10.49 28.59 -29.12
C ALA A 48 -9.54 27.92 -28.10
N VAL A 49 -8.70 28.70 -27.40
CA VAL A 49 -7.82 28.16 -26.35
C VAL A 49 -8.60 27.73 -25.10
N LEU A 50 -9.65 28.48 -24.71
CA LEU A 50 -10.50 28.09 -23.58
C LEU A 50 -11.33 26.85 -23.89
N GLU A 51 -11.80 26.72 -25.13
CA GLU A 51 -12.51 25.54 -25.61
C GLU A 51 -11.59 24.31 -25.58
N ASP A 52 -10.37 24.41 -26.11
CA ASP A 52 -9.38 23.31 -26.06
C ASP A 52 -9.00 22.92 -24.61
N LEU A 53 -8.82 23.91 -23.73
CA LEU A 53 -8.56 23.64 -22.32
C LEU A 53 -9.78 23.02 -21.61
N SER A 54 -11.00 23.43 -21.97
CA SER A 54 -12.23 22.84 -21.45
C SER A 54 -12.36 21.38 -21.88
N ASP A 55 -12.21 21.09 -23.17
CA ASP A 55 -12.30 19.74 -23.72
C ASP A 55 -11.25 18.80 -23.10
N ARG A 56 -10.03 19.32 -22.92
CA ARG A 56 -8.95 18.57 -22.28
C ARG A 56 -9.23 18.33 -20.80
N THR A 57 -9.80 19.30 -20.10
CA THR A 57 -10.19 19.16 -18.69
C THR A 57 -11.31 18.13 -18.54
N ASP A 58 -12.33 18.18 -19.40
CA ASP A 58 -13.43 17.20 -19.41
C ASP A 58 -12.92 15.78 -19.66
N THR A 59 -11.96 15.64 -20.57
CA THR A 59 -11.31 14.34 -20.83
C THR A 59 -10.54 13.84 -19.62
N GLN A 60 -9.77 14.71 -18.95
CA GLN A 60 -9.03 14.36 -17.73
C GLN A 60 -9.95 14.01 -16.56
N VAL A 61 -11.06 14.74 -16.39
CA VAL A 61 -12.05 14.44 -15.35
C VAL A 61 -12.68 13.07 -15.59
N LYS A 62 -13.06 12.76 -16.84
CA LYS A 62 -13.58 11.42 -17.18
C LYS A 62 -12.58 10.30 -16.88
N GLN A 63 -11.31 10.50 -17.23
CA GLN A 63 -10.24 9.53 -16.94
C GLN A 63 -10.04 9.36 -15.43
N LEU A 64 -10.05 10.46 -14.66
CA LEU A 64 -9.94 10.41 -13.21
C LEU A 64 -11.11 9.68 -12.57
N THR A 65 -12.35 9.95 -13.00
CA THR A 65 -13.53 9.23 -12.52
C THR A 65 -13.42 7.73 -12.80
N GLN A 66 -12.99 7.35 -14.01
CA GLN A 66 -12.80 5.94 -14.36
C GLN A 66 -11.73 5.26 -13.47
N ILE A 67 -10.58 5.90 -13.29
CA ILE A 67 -9.51 5.36 -12.43
C ILE A 67 -10.00 5.25 -10.98
N LEU A 68 -10.76 6.24 -10.50
CA LEU A 68 -11.31 6.23 -9.15
C LEU A 68 -12.28 5.06 -8.96
N ASP A 69 -13.15 4.78 -9.92
CA ASP A 69 -14.06 3.64 -9.89
C ASP A 69 -13.30 2.29 -9.91
N GLU A 70 -12.28 2.16 -10.76
CA GLU A 70 -11.44 0.96 -10.81
C GLU A 70 -10.70 0.73 -9.50
N ARG A 71 -10.13 1.78 -8.91
CA ARG A 71 -9.45 1.72 -7.61
C ARG A 71 -10.43 1.44 -6.47
N GLY A 72 -11.64 2.00 -6.52
CA GLY A 72 -12.71 1.73 -5.56
C GLY A 72 -13.09 0.24 -5.54
N LYS A 73 -13.31 -0.34 -6.73
CA LYS A 73 -13.58 -1.79 -6.87
C LYS A 73 -12.42 -2.65 -6.37
N GLY A 74 -11.18 -2.26 -6.70
CA GLY A 74 -9.98 -2.97 -6.23
C GLY A 74 -9.83 -2.95 -4.71
N LEU A 75 -10.14 -1.82 -4.07
CA LEU A 75 -10.10 -1.68 -2.61
C LEU A 75 -11.20 -2.52 -1.95
N GLN A 76 -12.43 -2.48 -2.48
CA GLN A 76 -13.54 -3.30 -2.00
C GLN A 76 -13.21 -4.80 -2.08
N SER A 77 -12.62 -5.26 -3.18
CA SER A 77 -12.20 -6.66 -3.33
C SER A 77 -11.16 -7.08 -2.29
N LYS A 78 -10.15 -6.24 -2.03
CA LYS A 78 -9.13 -6.50 -1.00
C LYS A 78 -9.71 -6.50 0.40
N MET A 79 -10.69 -5.64 0.67
CA MET A 79 -11.39 -5.60 1.96
C MET A 79 -12.10 -6.92 2.24
N VAL A 80 -12.84 -7.45 1.26
CA VAL A 80 -13.52 -8.76 1.37
C VAL A 80 -12.51 -9.90 1.59
N GLN A 81 -11.37 -9.89 0.88
CA GLN A 81 -10.32 -10.89 1.09
C GLN A 81 -9.73 -10.82 2.50
N ALA A 82 -9.51 -9.62 3.03
CA ALA A 82 -9.02 -9.42 4.40
C ALA A 82 -10.03 -9.95 5.43
N GLU A 83 -11.32 -9.68 5.25
CA GLU A 83 -12.39 -10.23 6.11
C GLU A 83 -12.41 -11.76 6.10
N GLU A 84 -12.26 -12.39 4.93
CA GLU A 84 -12.18 -13.84 4.82
C GLU A 84 -10.97 -14.42 5.58
N THR A 85 -9.80 -13.75 5.48
CA THR A 85 -8.61 -14.18 6.23
C THR A 85 -8.76 -14.00 7.73
N LEU A 86 -9.41 -12.93 8.19
CA LEU A 86 -9.70 -12.72 9.60
C LEU A 86 -10.62 -13.81 10.13
N MET A 87 -11.66 -14.19 9.38
CA MET A 87 -12.57 -15.26 9.76
C MET A 87 -11.84 -16.61 9.89
N LYS A 88 -10.91 -16.91 8.98
CA LYS A 88 -10.07 -18.12 9.06
C LYS A 88 -9.15 -18.10 10.29
N ILE A 89 -8.54 -16.96 10.60
CA ILE A 89 -7.69 -16.77 11.78
C ILE A 89 -8.52 -16.98 13.05
N GLU A 90 -9.68 -16.33 13.18
CA GLU A 90 -10.56 -16.50 14.33
C GLU A 90 -10.98 -17.95 14.54
N GLN A 91 -11.33 -18.65 13.46
CA GLN A 91 -11.66 -20.07 13.52
C GLN A 91 -10.47 -20.92 13.99
N SER A 92 -9.26 -20.65 13.50
CA SER A 92 -8.05 -21.36 13.92
C SER A 92 -7.68 -21.06 15.38
N MET A 93 -7.91 -19.82 15.82
CA MET A 93 -7.65 -19.38 17.18
C MET A 93 -8.61 -20.05 18.16
N ARG A 94 -9.92 -20.15 17.82
CA ARG A 94 -10.89 -20.90 18.63
C ARG A 94 -10.49 -22.36 18.79
N LYS A 95 -10.14 -23.05 17.69
CA LYS A 95 -9.65 -24.43 17.76
C LYS A 95 -8.40 -24.57 18.64
N THR A 96 -7.49 -23.59 18.56
CA THR A 96 -6.27 -23.60 19.38
C THR A 96 -6.58 -23.37 20.86
N LEU A 97 -7.56 -22.51 21.18
CA LEU A 97 -8.05 -22.31 22.53
C LEU A 97 -8.72 -23.57 23.09
N ASP A 98 -9.60 -24.22 22.31
CA ASP A 98 -10.25 -25.47 22.73
C ASP A 98 -9.20 -26.56 23.01
N VAL A 99 -8.17 -26.66 22.16
CA VAL A 99 -7.05 -27.59 22.36
C VAL A 99 -6.24 -27.23 23.59
N ALA A 100 -5.93 -25.94 23.79
CA ALA A 100 -5.20 -25.47 24.96
C ALA A 100 -5.97 -25.75 26.27
N GLU A 101 -7.29 -25.54 26.29
CA GLU A 101 -8.16 -25.88 27.42
C GLU A 101 -8.10 -27.38 27.75
N ILE A 102 -8.19 -28.24 26.72
CA ILE A 102 -8.04 -29.70 26.90
C ILE A 102 -6.67 -30.06 27.47
N PHE A 103 -5.60 -29.39 27.06
CA PHE A 103 -4.25 -29.66 27.57
C PHE A 103 -4.03 -29.10 28.98
N GLN A 104 -4.64 -27.96 29.32
CA GLN A 104 -4.58 -27.38 30.65
C GLN A 104 -5.32 -28.25 31.68
N ASP A 105 -6.44 -28.85 31.27
CA ASP A 105 -7.23 -29.75 32.13
C ASP A 105 -6.61 -31.15 32.28
N LYS A 106 -5.97 -31.69 31.24
CA LYS A 106 -5.44 -33.06 31.25
C LYS A 106 -3.99 -33.19 31.70
N VAL A 107 -3.24 -32.09 31.79
CA VAL A 107 -1.84 -32.14 32.19
C VAL A 107 -1.71 -31.65 33.64
N PRO A 108 -1.62 -32.55 34.63
CA PRO A 108 -1.26 -32.16 35.99
C PRO A 108 0.18 -31.63 35.97
N HIS A 109 0.32 -30.31 35.83
CA HIS A 109 1.62 -29.62 35.79
C HIS A 109 2.47 -29.93 37.02
N GLN A 110 1.83 -30.16 38.17
CA GLN A 110 2.47 -30.62 39.40
C GLN A 110 3.14 -31.99 39.21
N GLU A 111 2.42 -32.95 38.63
CA GLU A 111 2.91 -34.32 38.44
C GLU A 111 4.04 -34.37 37.39
N ILE A 112 4.00 -33.52 36.36
CA ILE A 112 5.11 -33.40 35.40
C ILE A 112 6.35 -32.81 36.08
N LEU A 113 6.20 -31.80 36.92
CA LEU A 113 7.32 -31.20 37.65
C LEU A 113 7.97 -32.23 38.59
N GLU A 114 7.15 -32.96 39.34
CA GLU A 114 7.59 -34.05 40.22
C GLU A 114 8.27 -35.17 39.43
N ARG A 115 7.72 -35.59 38.29
CA ARG A 115 8.33 -36.59 37.40
C ARG A 115 9.65 -36.12 36.80
N ASN A 116 9.79 -34.84 36.48
CA ASN A 116 11.05 -34.28 35.97
C ASN A 116 12.13 -34.30 37.05
N GLN A 117 11.79 -33.91 38.28
CA GLN A 117 12.69 -34.04 39.42
C GLN A 117 13.07 -35.50 39.68
N GLN A 118 12.09 -36.41 39.73
CA GLN A 118 12.32 -37.86 39.88
C GLN A 118 13.22 -38.43 38.76
N SER A 119 13.08 -37.95 37.52
CA SER A 119 13.93 -38.36 36.41
C SER A 119 15.40 -37.99 36.66
N LYS A 120 15.67 -36.80 37.21
CA LYS A 120 17.05 -36.39 37.59
C LYS A 120 17.64 -37.35 38.63
N TYR A 121 16.87 -37.73 39.66
CA TYR A 121 17.32 -38.68 40.69
C TYR A 121 17.57 -40.09 40.12
N VAL A 122 16.69 -40.58 39.25
CA VAL A 122 16.86 -41.87 38.57
C VAL A 122 18.09 -41.86 37.65
N GLN A 123 18.33 -40.76 36.94
CA GLN A 123 19.52 -40.59 36.11
C GLN A 123 20.80 -40.53 36.96
N ALA A 124 20.77 -39.83 38.09
CA ALA A 124 21.89 -39.78 39.02
C ALA A 124 22.20 -41.16 39.59
N ALA A 125 21.16 -41.92 39.97
CA ALA A 125 21.30 -43.29 40.43
C ALA A 125 21.90 -44.21 39.34
N LYS A 126 21.46 -44.04 38.09
CA LYS A 126 22.00 -44.78 36.94
C LYS A 126 23.47 -44.46 36.69
N PHE A 127 23.88 -43.19 36.78
CA PHE A 127 25.29 -42.81 36.60
C PHE A 127 26.16 -43.27 37.77
N ALA A 128 25.67 -43.17 39.00
CA ALA A 128 26.34 -43.70 40.18
C ALA A 128 26.56 -45.21 40.09
N ASN A 129 25.54 -45.96 39.64
CA ASN A 129 25.65 -47.41 39.41
C ASN A 129 26.62 -47.76 38.27
N SER A 130 26.77 -46.87 37.27
CA SER A 130 27.79 -47.02 36.21
C SER A 130 29.22 -46.68 36.65
N GLY A 131 29.43 -46.30 37.93
CA GLY A 131 30.75 -46.03 38.50
C GLY A 131 31.29 -44.62 38.26
N GLN A 132 30.46 -43.66 37.80
CA GLN A 132 30.91 -42.28 37.60
C GLN A 132 31.22 -41.58 38.94
N SER A 133 32.16 -40.64 38.90
CA SER A 133 32.51 -39.81 40.05
C SER A 133 31.41 -38.78 40.36
N VAL A 134 31.33 -38.31 41.60
CA VAL A 134 30.31 -37.32 42.04
C VAL A 134 30.38 -36.05 41.20
N ASP A 135 31.60 -35.60 40.89
CA ASP A 135 31.83 -34.38 40.11
C ASP A 135 31.38 -34.53 38.64
N GLU A 136 31.53 -35.71 38.04
CA GLU A 136 31.04 -36.00 36.68
C GLU A 136 29.52 -36.06 36.60
N ILE A 137 28.86 -36.55 37.67
CA ILE A 137 27.40 -36.60 37.75
C ILE A 137 26.84 -35.18 37.87
N LEU A 138 27.45 -34.34 38.71
CA LEU A 138 27.07 -32.93 38.87
C LEU A 138 27.23 -32.11 37.59
N ALA A 139 28.23 -32.43 36.75
CA ALA A 139 28.40 -31.78 35.46
C ALA A 139 27.28 -32.11 34.46
N LYS A 140 26.59 -33.25 34.62
CA LYS A 140 25.54 -33.74 33.71
C LYS A 140 24.13 -33.55 34.24
N ILE A 141 23.95 -33.50 35.56
CA ILE A 141 22.65 -33.38 36.22
C ILE A 141 22.67 -32.22 37.20
N ASP A 142 21.68 -31.36 37.06
CA ASP A 142 21.41 -30.24 37.95
C ASP A 142 20.66 -30.71 39.21
N LEU A 143 21.43 -31.26 40.15
CA LEU A 143 21.04 -31.68 41.51
C LEU A 143 22.06 -31.11 42.51
N PRO A 144 21.67 -30.81 43.76
CA PRO A 144 22.61 -30.36 44.78
C PRO A 144 23.63 -31.45 45.14
N ARG A 145 24.87 -31.03 45.38
CA ARG A 145 26.01 -31.92 45.67
C ARG A 145 25.72 -32.93 46.78
N SER A 146 25.05 -32.49 47.85
CA SER A 146 24.70 -33.35 48.99
C SER A 146 23.81 -34.54 48.61
N GLU A 147 22.88 -34.34 47.68
CA GLU A 147 21.98 -35.41 47.23
C GLU A 147 22.69 -36.39 46.30
N VAL A 148 23.56 -35.89 45.42
CA VAL A 148 24.37 -36.75 44.54
C VAL A 148 25.33 -37.61 45.35
N GLU A 149 25.97 -37.05 46.38
CA GLU A 149 26.83 -37.80 47.31
C GLU A 149 26.06 -38.88 48.05
N PHE A 150 24.83 -38.58 48.51
CA PHE A 150 23.95 -39.54 49.15
C PHE A 150 23.57 -40.68 48.21
N ILE A 151 23.12 -40.38 46.99
CA ILE A 151 22.75 -41.39 45.98
C ILE A 151 23.95 -42.25 45.60
N ALA A 152 25.13 -41.64 45.43
CA ALA A 152 26.36 -42.36 45.11
C ALA A 152 26.79 -43.29 46.25
N LYS A 153 26.61 -42.88 47.51
CA LYS A 153 26.91 -43.70 48.69
C LYS A 153 25.94 -44.87 48.82
N VAL A 154 24.63 -44.60 48.79
CA VAL A 154 23.58 -45.63 48.91
C VAL A 154 23.67 -46.67 47.80
N ASN A 155 23.91 -46.26 46.56
CA ASN A 155 24.05 -47.21 45.44
C ASN A 155 25.34 -48.03 45.52
N ARG A 156 26.42 -47.51 46.09
CA ARG A 156 27.68 -48.26 46.28
C ARG A 156 27.60 -49.27 47.42
N GLU A 157 26.87 -48.93 48.48
CA GLU A 157 26.75 -49.77 49.69
C GLU A 157 25.73 -50.90 49.49
N ASP A 158 24.57 -50.60 48.89
CA ASP A 158 23.47 -51.57 48.83
C ASP A 158 23.18 -52.12 47.41
N LEU A 159 23.86 -51.62 46.36
CA LEU A 159 23.62 -52.00 44.94
C LEU A 159 22.11 -51.99 44.56
N THR A 160 21.37 -51.05 45.13
CA THR A 160 19.89 -51.01 45.12
C THR A 160 19.30 -50.57 43.77
N PHE A 161 20.10 -50.05 42.84
CA PHE A 161 19.61 -49.64 41.54
C PHE A 161 19.38 -50.84 40.61
N ASN A 162 18.11 -51.22 40.44
CA ASN A 162 17.71 -52.21 39.44
C ASN A 162 17.00 -51.54 38.24
N PRO A 163 17.58 -51.58 37.03
CA PRO A 163 16.99 -50.96 35.84
C PRO A 163 15.68 -51.62 35.39
N GLU A 164 15.41 -52.87 35.79
CA GLU A 164 14.19 -53.60 35.39
C GLU A 164 12.95 -53.16 36.17
N LEU A 165 13.13 -52.69 37.40
CA LEU A 165 12.07 -52.20 38.30
C LEU A 165 11.67 -50.75 38.04
N LEU A 166 12.26 -50.09 37.04
CA LEU A 166 11.91 -48.71 36.70
C LEU A 166 10.48 -48.64 36.11
N PRO A 167 9.69 -47.61 36.46
CA PRO A 167 8.40 -47.37 35.81
C PRO A 167 8.57 -47.09 34.31
N GLU A 168 7.54 -47.37 33.50
CA GLU A 168 7.61 -47.26 32.03
C GLU A 168 8.00 -45.86 31.53
N TRP A 169 7.59 -44.80 32.23
CA TRP A 169 7.95 -43.42 31.88
C TRP A 169 9.47 -43.15 32.01
N ALA A 170 10.17 -43.84 32.91
CA ALA A 170 11.62 -43.71 33.11
C ALA A 170 12.43 -44.64 32.19
N LYS A 171 11.79 -45.68 31.66
CA LYS A 171 12.38 -46.62 30.68
C LYS A 171 12.46 -45.99 29.29
N ASN A 172 11.47 -45.17 28.91
CA ASN A 172 11.46 -44.48 27.63
C ASN A 172 12.44 -43.31 27.61
N LYS A 173 13.45 -43.39 26.73
CA LYS A 173 14.37 -42.28 26.47
C LYS A 173 13.60 -41.12 25.83
N ARG A 174 13.65 -39.97 26.51
CA ARG A 174 13.30 -38.61 26.05
C ARG A 174 11.81 -38.31 25.87
N VAL A 175 11.24 -37.71 26.91
CA VAL A 175 9.98 -36.93 26.83
C VAL A 175 10.19 -35.65 26.00
N ASP A 176 11.45 -35.23 25.79
CA ASP A 176 11.81 -34.06 24.97
C ASP A 176 11.43 -34.19 23.49
N ASP A 177 11.27 -35.41 22.96
CA ASP A 177 10.87 -35.62 21.57
C ASP A 177 9.35 -35.50 21.35
N VAL A 178 8.54 -35.55 22.41
CA VAL A 178 7.06 -35.48 22.33
C VAL A 178 6.57 -34.03 22.30
N PHE A 179 7.35 -33.09 22.84
CA PHE A 179 7.05 -31.66 22.82
C PHE A 179 7.82 -30.93 21.71
N GLN A 180 7.86 -31.49 20.50
CA GLN A 180 8.20 -30.67 19.33
C GLN A 180 7.01 -29.73 19.10
N ALA A 181 7.18 -28.47 19.48
CA ALA A 181 6.27 -27.40 19.08
C ALA A 181 5.94 -27.59 17.59
N PRO A 182 4.64 -27.55 17.20
CA PRO A 182 4.26 -27.76 15.82
C PRO A 182 5.10 -26.83 14.98
N LYS A 183 6.00 -27.39 14.16
CA LYS A 183 6.82 -26.64 13.23
C LYS A 183 5.82 -26.03 12.28
N THR A 184 5.39 -24.80 12.59
CA THR A 184 4.57 -23.99 11.71
C THR A 184 5.25 -24.06 10.35
N ASP A 185 4.52 -24.56 9.36
CA ASP A 185 5.02 -24.84 8.02
C ASP A 185 5.73 -23.59 7.49
N LEU A 186 7.06 -23.57 7.62
CA LEU A 186 7.95 -22.47 7.19
C LEU A 186 7.75 -22.18 5.70
N SER A 187 7.29 -23.16 4.94
CA SER A 187 6.88 -23.06 3.54
C SER A 187 5.75 -22.06 3.32
N SER A 188 4.75 -22.00 4.19
CA SER A 188 3.64 -21.04 4.09
C SER A 188 4.11 -19.60 4.37
N LEU A 189 4.96 -19.41 5.38
CA LEU A 189 5.56 -18.11 5.69
C LEU A 189 6.52 -17.64 4.58
N GLN A 190 7.30 -18.54 3.99
CA GLN A 190 8.17 -18.22 2.85
C GLN A 190 7.38 -17.82 1.60
N GLN A 191 6.23 -18.46 1.33
CA GLN A 191 5.34 -18.05 0.25
C GLN A 191 4.76 -16.66 0.48
N ILE A 192 4.37 -16.33 1.72
CA ILE A 192 3.90 -14.99 2.09
C ILE A 192 5.02 -13.97 1.94
N GLU A 193 6.24 -14.27 2.39
CA GLU A 193 7.40 -13.38 2.23
C GLU A 193 7.74 -13.12 0.76
N ALA A 194 7.69 -14.16 -0.08
CA ALA A 194 7.91 -14.05 -1.52
C ALA A 194 6.82 -13.22 -2.21
N GLY A 195 5.55 -13.41 -1.82
CA GLY A 195 4.42 -12.61 -2.29
C GLY A 195 4.55 -11.14 -1.92
N PHE A 196 4.93 -10.86 -0.67
CA PHE A 196 5.15 -9.50 -0.18
C PHE A 196 6.31 -8.81 -0.92
N LYS A 197 7.46 -9.50 -1.08
CA LYS A 197 8.61 -8.95 -1.84
C LYS A 197 8.26 -8.64 -3.30
N ARG A 198 7.41 -9.45 -3.95
CA ARG A 198 6.92 -9.16 -5.30
C ARG A 198 6.06 -7.91 -5.33
N ALA A 199 5.08 -7.80 -4.44
CA ALA A 199 4.19 -6.64 -4.38
C ALA A 199 4.95 -5.33 -4.12
N VAL A 200 5.95 -5.35 -3.23
CA VAL A 200 6.79 -4.18 -2.94
C VAL A 200 7.61 -3.76 -4.16
N ARG A 201 8.16 -4.72 -4.93
CA ARG A 201 8.89 -4.40 -6.17
C ARG A 201 7.98 -3.81 -7.24
N GLU A 202 6.79 -4.36 -7.41
CA GLU A 202 5.81 -3.86 -8.37
C GLU A 202 5.40 -2.41 -8.07
N VAL A 203 5.17 -2.08 -6.79
CA VAL A 203 4.89 -0.69 -6.37
C VAL A 203 6.09 0.22 -6.62
N ALA A 204 7.31 -0.24 -6.33
CA ALA A 204 8.53 0.54 -6.58
C ALA A 204 8.78 0.81 -8.08
N ASP A 205 8.45 -0.16 -8.95
CA ASP A 205 8.56 -0.02 -10.40
C ASP A 205 7.48 0.90 -10.97
N LEU A 206 6.25 0.82 -10.44
CA LEU A 206 5.19 1.79 -10.74
C LEU A 206 5.56 3.21 -10.30
N GLU A 207 6.21 3.38 -9.13
CA GLU A 207 6.68 4.68 -8.65
C GLU A 207 7.77 5.26 -9.57
N LYS A 208 8.68 4.42 -10.08
CA LYS A 208 9.71 4.82 -11.05
C LYS A 208 9.10 5.19 -12.40
N GLN A 209 8.04 4.53 -12.84
CA GLN A 209 7.32 4.87 -14.08
C GLN A 209 6.43 6.11 -13.93
N ALA A 210 5.94 6.42 -12.72
CA ALA A 210 5.14 7.62 -12.45
C ALA A 210 5.99 8.90 -12.29
N LYS A 211 7.22 8.80 -11.78
CA LYS A 211 8.14 9.95 -11.62
C LYS A 211 8.49 10.73 -12.90
N PRO A 212 8.68 10.13 -14.09
CA PRO A 212 8.94 10.90 -15.31
C PRO A 212 7.72 11.72 -15.78
N THR A 213 6.49 11.28 -15.49
CA THR A 213 5.25 11.95 -15.95
C THR A 213 4.95 13.24 -15.16
N ILE A 214 5.34 13.32 -13.89
CA ILE A 214 5.09 14.50 -13.04
C ILE A 214 6.08 15.65 -13.34
N ARG A 215 7.28 15.35 -13.87
CA ARG A 215 8.28 16.38 -14.22
C ARG A 215 8.01 17.12 -15.54
N SER A 216 7.11 16.65 -16.40
CA SER A 216 6.78 17.30 -17.66
C SER A 216 5.52 18.17 -17.63
N VAL A 217 4.78 18.21 -16.52
CA VAL A 217 3.68 19.18 -16.36
C VAL A 217 4.27 20.53 -15.97
N LYS A 218 4.83 21.24 -16.95
CA LYS A 218 5.08 22.68 -16.85
C LYS A 218 3.71 23.35 -16.76
N PHE A 219 3.22 23.60 -15.55
CA PHE A 219 2.16 24.56 -15.35
C PHE A 219 2.64 25.91 -15.90
N PRO A 220 1.91 26.56 -16.82
CA PRO A 220 2.23 27.93 -17.19
C PRO A 220 2.15 28.76 -15.90
N ARG A 221 3.26 29.39 -15.50
CA ARG A 221 3.26 30.43 -14.48
C ARG A 221 2.36 31.55 -15.00
N ILE A 222 1.11 31.58 -14.57
CA ILE A 222 0.28 32.77 -14.69
C ILE A 222 0.88 33.76 -13.70
N ILE A 223 1.77 34.61 -14.19
CA ILE A 223 2.19 35.81 -13.47
C ILE A 223 0.98 36.72 -13.49
N VAL A 224 0.13 36.59 -12.47
CA VAL A 224 -0.90 37.60 -12.20
C VAL A 224 -0.15 38.81 -11.67
N ASP A 225 -0.01 39.82 -12.53
CA ASP A 225 0.56 41.10 -12.17
C ASP A 225 -0.32 41.73 -11.09
N ARG A 226 0.18 41.73 -9.85
CA ARG A 226 -0.56 42.15 -8.64
C ARG A 226 -0.98 43.63 -8.69
N ALA A 227 -0.50 44.38 -9.67
CA ALA A 227 -0.87 45.76 -9.94
C ALA A 227 -2.27 45.95 -10.57
N GLN A 228 -2.90 44.91 -11.13
CA GLN A 228 -4.22 45.04 -11.75
C GLN A 228 -5.40 44.73 -10.81
N LEU A 229 -5.16 44.03 -9.69
CA LEU A 229 -6.22 43.63 -8.74
C LEU A 229 -6.55 44.69 -7.67
N SER A 230 -5.79 45.79 -7.58
CA SER A 230 -5.99 46.85 -6.59
C SER A 230 -6.76 48.07 -7.09
N ARG A 231 -7.26 48.08 -8.33
CA ARG A 231 -8.01 49.21 -8.91
C ARG A 231 -9.52 49.02 -9.07
N THR A 232 -10.07 47.85 -8.73
CA THR A 232 -11.51 47.56 -8.94
C THR A 232 -12.28 47.23 -7.65
N VAL A 233 -11.72 47.52 -6.47
CA VAL A 233 -12.38 47.23 -5.16
C VAL A 233 -12.61 48.51 -4.34
N ILE A 234 -12.50 49.69 -4.95
CA ILE A 234 -12.88 50.97 -4.31
C ILE A 234 -13.68 51.77 -5.33
N GLU A 235 -14.89 51.30 -5.64
CA GLU A 235 -16.03 52.08 -6.14
C GLU A 235 -17.18 51.08 -6.30
N ASP A 236 -17.83 50.80 -5.16
CA ASP A 236 -19.29 50.61 -5.01
C ASP A 236 -19.60 50.49 -3.50
#